data_AF-A0A0N5AFB8-F1
#
_entry.id   AF-A0A0N5AFB8-F1
#
_cell.length_a   1.000
_cell.length_b   1.000
_cell.length_c   1.000
_cell.angle_alpha   90.00
_cell.angle_beta   90.00
_cell.angle_gamma   90.00
#
_symmetry.space_group_name_H-M   'P 1'
#
loop_
_entity.id
_entity.type
_entity.pdbx_description
1 polymer ?
#
loop_
_entity_poly.entity_id
_entity_poly.type
_entity_poly.pdbx_seq_one_letter_code
_entity_poly.pdbx_strand_id
1 'polypeptide(L)'
;MIKTVLLLFYCFTALECRTFEFLPSSSMNSAFSWDSGHQPCTGDRILFSDSQSVITIWSQSMIFDELLLPANGVIYFDNNVTIGASSQRQCTRRRINEGFCLSEYSLFDAEIIKTSQLMINTYRKAWIKG
;
A
#
# COMPACT_ATOMS: atom_id res chain seq x y z
N MET A 1 2.96 -53.51 -1.64
CA MET A 1 2.87 -52.64 -0.44
C MET A 1 3.91 -51.52 -0.44
N ILE A 2 5.19 -51.76 -0.78
CA ILE A 2 6.25 -50.71 -0.84
C ILE A 2 5.97 -49.58 -1.85
N LYS A 3 5.41 -49.89 -3.01
CA LYS A 3 5.10 -48.86 -4.04
C LYS A 3 4.06 -47.85 -3.57
N THR A 4 3.08 -48.28 -2.77
CA THR A 4 2.03 -47.40 -2.23
C THR A 4 2.57 -46.46 -1.17
N VAL A 5 3.55 -46.91 -0.39
CA VAL A 5 4.23 -46.09 0.64
C VAL A 5 5.11 -45.01 0.01
N LEU A 6 5.84 -45.34 -1.05
CA LEU A 6 6.66 -44.38 -1.81
C LEU A 6 5.83 -43.26 -2.46
N LEU A 7 4.64 -43.60 -2.95
CA LEU A 7 3.74 -42.64 -3.61
C LEU A 7 3.12 -41.65 -2.62
N LEU A 8 2.79 -42.10 -1.41
CA LEU A 8 2.35 -41.23 -0.32
C LEU A 8 3.46 -40.29 0.17
N PHE A 9 4.71 -40.77 0.22
CA PHE A 9 5.84 -39.96 0.66
C PHE A 9 6.17 -38.83 -0.34
N TYR A 10 6.08 -39.10 -1.64
CA TYR A 10 6.29 -38.11 -2.70
C TYR A 10 5.23 -37.00 -2.70
N CYS A 11 3.99 -37.34 -2.32
CA CYS A 11 2.88 -36.37 -2.26
C CYS A 11 3.06 -35.38 -1.10
N PHE A 12 3.64 -35.81 0.02
CA PHE A 12 3.88 -34.95 1.19
C PHE A 12 4.98 -33.92 0.97
N THR A 13 6.00 -34.24 0.14
CA THR A 13 7.12 -33.32 -0.14
C THR A 13 6.80 -32.26 -1.19
N ALA A 14 5.67 -32.37 -1.90
CA ALA A 14 5.28 -31.45 -2.98
C ALA A 14 4.38 -30.30 -2.52
N LEU A 15 4.09 -30.19 -1.22
CA LEU A 15 3.30 -29.09 -0.67
C LEU A 15 4.20 -27.87 -0.44
N GLU A 16 4.41 -27.08 -1.50
CA GLU A 16 4.91 -25.71 -1.35
C GLU A 16 3.86 -24.87 -0.61
N CYS A 17 3.98 -24.77 0.71
CA CYS A 17 3.13 -23.90 1.50
C CYS A 17 3.58 -22.44 1.28
N ARG A 18 2.94 -21.73 0.36
CA ARG A 18 3.16 -20.30 0.16
C ARG A 18 2.42 -19.52 1.25
N THR A 19 3.17 -18.87 2.12
CA THR A 19 2.62 -17.96 3.12
C THR A 19 2.33 -16.61 2.46
N PHE A 20 1.10 -16.14 2.57
CA PHE A 20 0.71 -14.80 2.16
C PHE A 20 0.67 -13.91 3.40
N GLU A 21 1.47 -12.84 3.37
CA GLU A 21 1.44 -11.81 4.39
C GLU A 21 0.57 -10.65 3.92
N PHE A 22 -0.42 -10.27 4.73
CA PHE A 22 -1.22 -9.08 4.48
C PHE A 22 -0.53 -7.89 5.14
N LEU A 23 0.14 -7.07 4.34
CA LEU A 23 0.72 -5.83 4.83
C LEU A 23 -0.39 -4.82 5.13
N PRO A 24 -0.29 -4.07 6.24
CA PRO A 24 -1.19 -2.97 6.51
C PRO A 24 -1.09 -1.93 5.38
N SER A 25 -2.24 -1.50 4.88
CA SER A 25 -2.32 -0.48 3.84
C SER A 25 -2.55 0.90 4.46
N SER A 26 -1.72 1.87 4.13
CA SER A 26 -1.96 3.27 4.49
C SER A 26 -2.80 3.98 3.43
N SER A 27 -3.48 5.06 3.81
CA SER A 27 -4.13 5.97 2.89
C SER A 27 -3.35 7.28 2.95
N MET A 28 -2.79 7.75 1.83
CA MET A 28 -2.09 9.04 1.80
C MET A 28 -3.04 10.19 2.14
N ASN A 29 -4.34 9.96 1.94
CA ASN A 29 -5.42 10.87 2.24
C ASN A 29 -5.95 10.72 3.68
N SER A 30 -5.33 9.93 4.54
CA SER A 30 -5.67 9.85 5.95
C SER A 30 -4.60 10.55 6.78
N ALA A 31 -4.99 11.54 7.59
CA ALA A 31 -4.07 12.20 8.52
C ALA A 31 -3.43 11.22 9.52
N PHE A 32 -4.14 10.13 9.84
CA PHE A 32 -3.65 9.08 10.74
C PHE A 32 -2.55 8.22 10.13
N SER A 33 -2.38 8.25 8.81
CA SER A 33 -1.29 7.51 8.15
C SER A 33 0.03 8.28 8.17
N TRP A 34 0.08 9.48 8.73
CA TRP A 34 1.29 10.31 8.79
C TRP A 34 1.78 10.45 10.23
N ASP A 35 3.10 10.37 10.44
CA ASP A 35 3.74 10.50 11.76
C ASP A 35 3.42 11.86 12.42
N SER A 36 3.22 12.90 11.60
CA SER A 36 2.83 14.23 12.05
C SER A 36 1.38 14.32 12.52
N GLY A 37 0.58 13.27 12.31
CA GLY A 37 -0.87 13.25 12.56
C GLY A 37 -1.68 14.14 11.62
N HIS A 38 -1.07 14.63 10.53
CA HIS A 38 -1.68 15.52 9.56
C HIS A 38 -1.23 15.15 8.14
N GLN A 39 -2.11 15.32 7.15
CA GLN A 39 -1.76 15.13 5.74
C GLN A 39 -0.72 16.17 5.28
N PRO A 40 0.13 15.84 4.28
CA PRO A 40 1.06 16.77 3.69
C PRO A 40 0.35 17.98 3.07
N CYS A 41 0.90 19.15 3.33
CA CYS A 41 0.49 20.42 2.76
C CYS A 41 1.25 20.72 1.45
N THR A 42 0.77 21.74 0.74
CA THR A 42 1.43 22.25 -0.46
C THR A 42 2.84 22.71 -0.14
N GLY A 43 3.82 22.17 -0.85
CA GLY A 43 5.24 22.50 -0.70
C GLY A 43 5.96 21.70 0.38
N ASP A 44 5.34 20.64 0.88
CA ASP A 44 6.03 19.70 1.77
C ASP A 44 6.86 18.68 0.98
N ARG A 45 7.78 18.04 1.70
CA ARG A 45 8.55 16.91 1.19
C ARG A 45 8.02 15.63 1.82
N ILE A 46 7.64 14.68 0.98
CA ILE A 46 7.12 13.38 1.41
C ILE A 46 8.27 12.38 1.45
N LEU A 47 8.41 11.72 2.59
CA LEU A 47 9.46 10.77 2.90
C LEU A 47 8.82 9.44 3.33
N PHE A 48 9.47 8.33 2.98
CA PHE A 48 9.11 7.00 3.46
C PHE A 48 10.32 6.41 4.17
N SER A 49 10.09 5.63 5.22
CA SER A 49 11.18 4.95 5.92
C SER A 49 11.76 3.85 5.03
N ASP A 50 13.09 3.80 4.91
CA ASP A 50 13.79 2.74 4.19
C ASP A 50 13.63 1.36 4.87
N SER A 51 13.25 1.33 6.15
CA SER A 51 13.07 0.10 6.92
C SER A 51 11.70 -0.57 6.75
N GLN A 52 10.75 0.09 6.07
CA GLN A 52 9.36 -0.37 5.98
C GLN A 52 8.93 -0.60 4.53
N SER A 53 8.17 -1.68 4.32
CA SER A 53 7.49 -1.92 3.04
C SER A 53 6.19 -1.14 3.00
N VAL A 54 6.02 -0.29 2.00
CA VAL A 54 4.86 0.62 1.93
C VAL A 54 3.85 0.12 0.92
N ILE A 55 2.61 -0.12 1.35
CA ILE A 55 1.48 -0.28 0.43
C ILE A 55 0.49 0.84 0.73
N THR A 56 0.32 1.76 -0.22
CA THR A 56 -0.55 2.91 0.00
C THR A 56 -1.39 3.23 -1.22
N ILE A 57 -2.57 3.79 -0.98
CA ILE A 57 -3.44 4.34 -2.01
C ILE A 57 -3.43 5.87 -1.90
N TRP A 58 -3.42 6.50 -3.06
CA TRP A 58 -3.54 7.93 -3.26
C TRP A 58 -4.79 8.19 -4.08
N SER A 59 -5.80 8.82 -3.47
CA SER A 59 -7.12 9.04 -4.07
C SER A 59 -7.48 10.52 -4.29
N GLN A 60 -6.61 11.48 -3.90
CA GLN A 60 -6.83 12.91 -4.17
C GLN A 60 -5.57 13.60 -4.69
N SER A 61 -5.74 14.51 -5.64
CA SER A 61 -4.65 15.34 -6.16
C SER A 61 -3.96 16.14 -5.06
N MET A 62 -2.64 16.25 -5.17
CA MET A 62 -1.81 16.92 -4.18
C MET A 62 -0.61 17.62 -4.86
N ILE A 63 -0.22 18.77 -4.32
CA ILE A 63 1.01 19.48 -4.66
C ILE A 63 2.02 19.29 -3.53
N PHE A 64 3.24 18.91 -3.85
CA PHE A 64 4.36 18.80 -2.92
C PHE A 64 5.64 19.22 -3.64
N ASP A 65 6.66 19.59 -2.89
CA ASP A 65 7.96 19.98 -3.46
C ASP A 65 8.73 18.73 -3.91
N GLU A 66 8.63 17.64 -3.14
CA GLU A 66 9.41 16.43 -3.34
C GLU A 66 8.63 15.21 -2.83
N LEU A 67 8.70 14.11 -3.58
CA LEU A 67 8.23 12.79 -3.18
C LEU A 67 9.39 11.82 -3.37
N LEU A 68 10.03 11.43 -2.27
CA LEU A 68 10.96 10.31 -2.31
C LEU A 68 10.15 9.04 -2.35
N LEU A 69 10.42 8.13 -3.29
CA LEU A 69 9.68 6.87 -3.38
C LEU A 69 10.20 5.88 -2.33
N PRO A 70 9.34 5.00 -1.78
CA PRO A 70 9.78 3.98 -0.84
C PRO A 70 10.75 3.00 -1.51
N ALA A 71 11.77 2.57 -0.77
CA ALA A 71 12.75 1.59 -1.25
C ALA A 71 12.10 0.22 -1.56
N ASN A 72 11.01 -0.12 -0.85
CA ASN A 72 10.23 -1.31 -1.07
C ASN A 72 8.73 -1.00 -0.87
N GLY A 73 7.89 -1.30 -1.85
CA GLY A 73 6.47 -1.01 -1.77
C GLY A 73 5.77 -0.73 -3.08
N VAL A 74 4.49 -0.35 -2.97
CA VAL A 74 3.64 0.08 -4.09
C VAL A 74 2.79 1.28 -3.66
N ILE A 75 2.83 2.33 -4.49
CA ILE A 75 1.91 3.47 -4.40
C ILE A 75 0.90 3.34 -5.52
N TYR A 76 -0.37 3.18 -5.17
CA TYR A 76 -1.48 3.13 -6.11
C TYR A 76 -2.10 4.52 -6.26
N PHE A 77 -2.14 5.03 -7.48
CA PHE A 77 -2.87 6.25 -7.80
C PHE A 77 -4.26 5.88 -8.33
N ASP A 78 -5.30 6.46 -7.74
CA ASP A 78 -6.65 6.33 -8.28
C ASP A 78 -6.79 7.09 -9.61
N ASN A 79 -7.78 6.71 -10.42
CA ASN A 79 -7.93 7.09 -11.83
C ASN A 79 -7.99 8.61 -12.08
N ASN A 80 -8.35 9.41 -11.07
CA ASN A 80 -8.53 10.86 -11.18
C ASN A 80 -7.52 11.66 -10.35
N VAL A 81 -6.41 11.05 -9.96
CA VAL A 81 -5.36 11.75 -9.19
C VAL A 81 -4.36 12.40 -10.13
N THR A 82 -4.08 13.67 -9.87
CA THR A 82 -3.02 14.43 -10.55
C THR A 82 -1.98 14.86 -9.54
N ILE A 83 -0.73 14.47 -9.77
CA ILE A 83 0.43 14.96 -9.01
C ILE A 83 0.77 16.38 -9.49
N GLY A 84 0.99 17.30 -8.55
CA GLY A 84 1.27 18.70 -8.87
C GLY A 84 0.02 19.56 -9.10
N ALA A 85 -1.17 19.01 -8.81
CA ALA A 85 -2.41 19.77 -8.75
C ALA A 85 -3.01 19.73 -7.33
N SER A 86 -3.48 20.87 -6.83
CA SER A 86 -4.03 20.94 -5.47
C SER A 86 -5.45 20.38 -5.46
N SER A 87 -5.75 19.53 -4.48
CA SER A 87 -7.15 19.29 -4.12
C SER A 87 -7.72 20.49 -3.37
N GLN A 88 -9.05 20.60 -3.31
CA GLN A 88 -9.74 21.66 -2.57
C GLN A 88 -9.46 21.63 -1.05
N ARG A 89 -8.96 20.51 -0.54
CA ARG A 89 -8.76 20.27 0.91
C ARG A 89 -7.29 20.27 1.32
N GLN A 90 -6.36 20.53 0.40
CA GLN A 90 -4.96 20.56 0.74
C GLN A 90 -4.62 21.86 1.49
N CYS A 91 -3.98 21.73 2.65
CA CYS A 91 -3.46 22.86 3.40
C CYS A 91 -2.26 23.49 2.67
N THR A 92 -2.00 24.77 2.93
CA THR A 92 -0.75 25.43 2.51
C THR A 92 0.27 25.35 3.63
N ARG A 93 1.53 25.03 3.30
CA ARG A 93 2.62 24.94 4.27
C ARG A 93 2.72 26.21 5.11
N ARG A 94 2.67 26.03 6.44
CA ARG A 94 2.68 27.15 7.39
C ARG A 94 4.10 27.63 7.73
N ARG A 95 5.13 26.79 7.58
CA ARG A 95 6.56 27.10 7.82
C ARG A 95 7.52 26.23 6.99
N ILE A 96 8.70 26.79 6.70
CA ILE A 96 9.77 26.20 5.90
C ILE A 96 10.55 25.20 6.77
N ASN A 97 10.70 23.94 6.32
CA ASN A 97 11.55 22.84 6.83
C ASN A 97 10.91 21.68 7.62
N GLU A 98 9.64 21.35 7.42
CA GLU A 98 9.08 20.07 7.90
C GLU A 98 9.04 19.03 6.77
N GLY A 99 9.59 17.84 7.02
CA GLY A 99 9.46 16.64 6.18
C GLY A 99 8.40 15.72 6.79
N PHE A 100 7.54 15.15 5.95
CA PHE A 100 6.41 14.35 6.39
C PHE A 100 6.68 12.87 6.11
N CYS A 101 6.66 12.07 7.18
CA CYS A 101 6.83 10.62 7.11
C CYS A 101 5.46 9.93 7.20
N LEU A 102 5.24 8.93 6.35
CA LEU A 102 4.11 8.02 6.49
C LEU A 102 4.37 7.01 7.60
N SER A 103 3.47 6.97 8.55
CA SER A 103 3.44 6.06 9.69
C SER A 103 2.53 4.86 9.41
N GLU A 104 2.98 3.68 9.79
CA GLU A 104 2.23 2.43 9.67
C GLU A 104 1.03 2.42 10.63
N TYR A 105 -0.18 2.74 10.15
CA TYR A 105 -1.42 2.61 10.94
C TYR A 105 -2.40 1.63 10.30
N SER A 106 -2.88 0.69 11.12
CA SER A 106 -3.91 -0.29 10.79
C SER A 106 -5.31 0.35 10.79
N LEU A 107 -5.66 1.07 9.73
CA LEU A 107 -7.04 1.44 9.46
C LEU A 107 -7.37 1.06 8.02
N PHE A 108 -8.06 -0.08 7.88
CA PHE A 108 -8.62 -0.49 6.60
C PHE A 108 -9.69 0.54 6.19
N ASP A 109 -9.29 1.52 5.38
CA ASP A 109 -10.23 2.44 4.74
C ASP A 109 -11.23 1.63 3.90
N ALA A 110 -12.51 1.97 3.92
CA ALA A 110 -13.56 1.19 3.25
C ALA A 110 -13.32 1.09 1.72
N GLU A 111 -12.65 2.09 1.16
CA GLU A 111 -12.22 2.13 -0.24
C GLU A 111 -11.07 1.14 -0.51
N ILE A 112 -10.15 0.98 0.43
CA ILE A 112 -9.07 -0.01 0.36
C ILE A 112 -9.61 -1.43 0.51
N ILE A 113 -10.63 -1.65 1.35
CA ILE A 113 -11.31 -2.96 1.47
C ILE A 113 -11.92 -3.37 0.12
N LYS A 114 -12.58 -2.43 -0.58
CA LYS A 114 -13.15 -2.68 -1.91
C LYS A 114 -12.08 -3.00 -2.95
N THR A 115 -10.99 -2.22 -3.00
CA THR A 115 -9.90 -2.44 -3.96
C THR A 115 -9.15 -3.74 -3.66
N SER A 116 -8.94 -4.06 -2.40
CA SER A 116 -8.35 -5.33 -1.96
C SER A 116 -9.24 -6.51 -2.32
N GLN A 117 -10.56 -6.41 -2.11
CA GLN A 117 -11.51 -7.43 -2.54
C GLN A 117 -11.59 -7.58 -4.06
N LEU A 118 -11.46 -6.48 -4.81
CA LEU A 118 -11.37 -6.51 -6.26
C LEU A 118 -10.09 -7.22 -6.73
N MET A 119 -8.94 -6.93 -6.12
CA MET A 119 -7.69 -7.66 -6.36
C MET A 119 -7.83 -9.14 -6.03
N ILE A 120 -8.34 -9.48 -4.84
CA ILE A 120 -8.58 -10.87 -4.41
C ILE A 120 -9.48 -11.61 -5.41
N ASN A 121 -10.57 -10.97 -5.85
CA ASN A 121 -11.49 -11.58 -6.81
C ASN A 121 -10.86 -11.74 -8.20
N THR A 122 -10.00 -10.82 -8.62
CA THR A 122 -9.23 -10.90 -9.88
C THR A 122 -8.24 -12.05 -9.83
N TYR A 123 -7.44 -12.14 -8.77
CA TYR A 123 -6.48 -13.24 -8.58
C TYR A 123 -7.17 -14.60 -8.44
N ARG A 124 -8.29 -14.68 -7.70
CA ARG A 124 -9.09 -15.91 -7.58
C ARG A 124 -9.65 -16.36 -8.94
N LYS A 125 -10.10 -15.42 -9.78
CA LYS A 125 -10.59 -15.75 -11.14
C LYS A 125 -9.48 -16.20 -12.07
N ALA A 126 -8.27 -15.66 -11.95
CA ALA A 126 -7.11 -16.09 -12.71
C ALA A 126 -6.66 -17.52 -12.32
N TRP A 127 -6.76 -17.88 -11.04
CA TRP A 127 -6.39 -19.20 -10.53
C TRP A 127 -7.38 -20.33 -10.84
N ILE A 128 -8.68 -20.03 -10.97
CA ILE A 128 -9.71 -21.06 -11.27
C ILE A 128 -9.74 -21.41 -12.77
N LYS A 129 -9.06 -20.63 -13.62
CA LYS A 129 -9.03 -20.81 -15.08
C LYS A 129 -7.72 -21.40 -15.63
N GLY A 130 -6.71 -21.65 -14.79
CA GLY A 130 -5.48 -22.37 -15.15
C GLY A 130 -5.51 -23.79 -14.63
#